data_AF-A0A1Y3MU58-F1
#
_entry.id   AF-A0A1Y3MU58-F1
#
_cell.length_a   1.000
_cell.length_b   1.000
_cell.length_c   1.000
_cell.angle_alpha   90.00
_cell.angle_beta   90.00
_cell.angle_gamma   90.00
#
_symmetry.space_group_name_H-M   'P 1'
#
loop_
_entity.id
_entity.type
_entity.pdbx_description
1 polymer ?
#
loop_
_entity_poly.entity_id
_entity_poly.type
_entity_poly.pdbx_seq_one_letter_code
_entity_poly.pdbx_strand_id
1 'polypeptide(L)'
;TVFASKLSYKISNLKNDNDKELYKRTSIKLRAEHMDPTFLRDKIYSDILNSLGVPCAQNKFARVYINGDPIGLFDLSDSVSNNRYLRETLNNGNKFAIENPIFKADYFPPVAWGDLGYYGTDPYKKKYGIYYYKGKSIEDLDDDQAYGKNIETIRDYLIPFLKEIDGYPENGFLNLDIEMFLKYMAMEFMSGAVDNYWNRPGNYYIMKNMNGDNGKWLFLDSDFHYTFGIGGDKLSKYLSATIDNYSSVYDEDKIGSSRPLLDNIRKNPENEQYFKNIFIRLINTAFHVDALFPRIDSLAELIKEDVAWDFTLPRVSGYTDSEDYHYTLNDFDKQINRVDKGCEKNYIISLKCWIKNKGKNVASQFGIDYPSAPDYSLGIVETIVQNNESKASENRESSSISDAQQHADNNSNDIKSGVESFKNYRLTIIASIITLFAMLLM
;
A
#
# COMPACT_ATOMS: atom_id res chain seq x y z
N THR A 1 0.50 -15.07 7.05
CA THR A 1 1.13 -15.59 5.82
C THR A 1 1.80 -16.94 5.97
N VAL A 2 2.33 -17.36 7.14
CA VAL A 2 2.96 -18.69 7.30
C VAL A 2 2.00 -19.84 6.99
N PHE A 3 0.70 -19.63 7.23
CA PHE A 3 -0.36 -20.60 6.95
C PHE A 3 -0.93 -20.53 5.53
N ALA A 4 -0.47 -19.61 4.68
CA ALA A 4 -0.96 -19.52 3.31
C ALA A 4 -0.27 -20.56 2.42
N SER A 5 -1.01 -21.16 1.49
CA SER A 5 -0.47 -22.06 0.48
C SER A 5 0.45 -21.32 -0.51
N LYS A 6 0.09 -20.08 -0.87
CA LYS A 6 0.90 -19.15 -1.67
C LYS A 6 1.59 -18.13 -0.75
N LEU A 7 2.89 -18.27 -0.58
CA LEU A 7 3.68 -17.44 0.32
C LEU A 7 4.01 -16.08 -0.32
N SER A 8 4.01 -15.02 0.50
CA SER A 8 4.57 -13.72 0.13
C SER A 8 6.04 -13.64 0.53
N TYR A 9 6.83 -12.89 -0.24
CA TYR A 9 8.28 -12.79 -0.04
C TYR A 9 8.70 -11.34 0.19
N LYS A 10 9.76 -11.15 0.98
CA LYS A 10 10.50 -9.90 1.03
C LYS A 10 11.92 -10.18 0.54
N ILE A 11 12.30 -9.59 -0.58
CA ILE A 11 13.66 -9.67 -1.07
C ILE A 11 14.39 -8.45 -0.51
N SER A 12 15.44 -8.69 0.25
CA SER A 12 16.26 -7.64 0.89
C SER A 12 17.69 -7.72 0.37
N ASN A 13 18.51 -6.72 0.70
CA ASN A 13 19.89 -6.59 0.22
C ASN A 13 20.00 -6.60 -1.31
N LEU A 14 19.02 -5.96 -1.97
CA LEU A 14 19.02 -5.82 -3.42
C LEU A 14 20.14 -4.88 -3.86
N LYS A 15 21.06 -5.43 -4.65
CA LYS A 15 22.18 -4.69 -5.23
C LYS A 15 22.30 -4.97 -6.72
N ASN A 16 22.85 -4.01 -7.46
CA ASN A 16 23.28 -4.18 -8.84
C ASN A 16 24.75 -4.62 -8.90
N ASP A 17 25.27 -4.84 -10.10
CA ASP A 17 26.64 -5.31 -10.34
C ASP A 17 27.74 -4.39 -9.80
N ASN A 18 27.40 -3.14 -9.46
CA ASN A 18 28.31 -2.16 -8.87
C ASN A 18 28.17 -2.06 -7.34
N ASP A 19 27.55 -3.05 -6.69
CA ASP A 19 27.24 -3.08 -5.25
C ASP A 19 26.35 -1.90 -4.78
N LYS A 20 25.60 -1.29 -5.69
CA LYS A 20 24.65 -0.19 -5.39
C LYS A 20 23.21 -0.70 -5.34
N GLU A 21 22.33 0.02 -4.67
CA GLU A 21 20.88 -0.24 -4.63
C GLU A 21 20.30 -0.57 -6.03
N LEU A 22 19.64 -1.73 -6.19
CA LEU A 22 18.98 -2.11 -7.44
C LEU A 22 17.75 -1.23 -7.68
N TYR A 23 17.68 -0.55 -8.83
CA TYR A 23 16.62 0.44 -9.13
C TYR A 23 16.38 1.45 -8.01
N LYS A 24 17.44 1.84 -7.28
CA LYS A 24 17.30 2.67 -6.08
C LYS A 24 16.31 2.04 -5.08
N ARG A 25 16.46 0.76 -4.77
CA ARG A 25 15.75 0.05 -3.70
C ARG A 25 16.69 -0.95 -3.05
N THR A 26 16.64 -1.03 -1.73
CA THR A 26 17.38 -2.03 -0.93
C THR A 26 16.55 -3.27 -0.63
N SER A 27 15.22 -3.16 -0.75
CA SER A 27 14.29 -4.26 -0.56
C SER A 27 13.01 -4.03 -1.35
N ILE A 28 12.37 -5.11 -1.79
CA ILE A 28 11.03 -5.12 -2.38
C ILE A 28 10.19 -6.20 -1.70
N LYS A 29 8.86 -6.03 -1.72
CA LYS A 29 7.91 -7.05 -1.31
C LYS A 29 7.26 -7.65 -2.55
N LEU A 30 7.14 -8.96 -2.57
CA LEU A 30 6.33 -9.73 -3.51
C LEU A 30 5.13 -10.26 -2.72
N ARG A 31 3.99 -9.62 -2.88
CA ARG A 31 2.75 -9.99 -2.20
C ARG A 31 1.99 -10.99 -3.05
N ALA A 32 1.59 -12.08 -2.43
CA ALA A 32 0.93 -13.20 -3.11
C ALA A 32 -0.51 -12.89 -3.55
N GLU A 33 -1.14 -11.89 -2.91
CA GLU A 33 -2.56 -11.54 -3.06
C GLU A 33 -3.51 -12.74 -3.00
N HIS A 34 -3.13 -13.79 -2.26
CA HIS A 34 -3.80 -15.10 -2.25
C HIS A 34 -5.26 -15.09 -1.79
N MET A 35 -5.69 -14.04 -1.09
CA MET A 35 -7.07 -13.86 -0.60
C MET A 35 -7.93 -13.06 -1.59
N ASP A 36 -7.32 -12.38 -2.56
CA ASP A 36 -8.00 -11.58 -3.57
C ASP A 36 -8.09 -12.34 -4.91
N PRO A 37 -9.27 -12.86 -5.30
CA PRO A 37 -9.43 -13.56 -6.57
C PRO A 37 -9.22 -12.66 -7.80
N THR A 38 -9.10 -11.34 -7.61
CA THR A 38 -8.88 -10.37 -8.70
C THR A 38 -7.43 -9.94 -8.83
N PHE A 39 -6.60 -10.05 -7.79
CA PHE A 39 -5.28 -9.40 -7.70
C PHE A 39 -5.30 -7.88 -7.90
N LEU A 40 -6.48 -7.22 -7.91
CA LEU A 40 -6.60 -5.80 -8.28
C LEU A 40 -6.92 -4.89 -7.09
N ARG A 41 -7.41 -5.42 -5.96
CA ARG A 41 -7.99 -4.58 -4.90
C ARG A 41 -6.96 -3.63 -4.28
N ASP A 42 -5.77 -4.13 -3.96
CA ASP A 42 -4.66 -3.33 -3.44
C ASP A 42 -4.17 -2.29 -4.49
N LYS A 43 -4.07 -2.69 -5.75
CA LYS A 43 -3.71 -1.81 -6.87
C LYS A 43 -4.73 -0.67 -7.08
N ILE A 44 -6.02 -0.96 -6.97
CA ILE A 44 -7.09 0.03 -7.12
C ILE A 44 -7.14 0.97 -5.91
N TYR A 45 -6.97 0.44 -4.70
CA TYR A 45 -6.88 1.28 -3.49
C TYR A 45 -5.73 2.29 -3.60
N SER A 46 -4.54 1.81 -3.98
CA SER A 46 -3.34 2.64 -4.14
C SER A 46 -3.44 3.66 -5.29
N ASP A 47 -4.14 3.33 -6.40
CA ASP A 47 -4.42 4.30 -7.48
C ASP A 47 -5.29 5.46 -6.98
N ILE A 48 -6.32 5.18 -6.17
CA ILE A 48 -7.22 6.23 -5.67
C ILE A 48 -6.52 7.08 -4.60
N LEU A 49 -5.71 6.48 -3.72
CA LEU A 49 -4.88 7.26 -2.79
C LEU A 49 -3.94 8.23 -3.52
N ASN A 50 -3.31 7.77 -4.61
CA ASN A 50 -2.47 8.63 -5.44
C ASN A 50 -3.29 9.79 -6.04
N SER A 51 -4.53 9.54 -6.47
CA SER A 51 -5.44 10.59 -6.95
C SER A 51 -5.83 11.64 -5.89
N LEU A 52 -5.83 11.26 -4.61
CA LEU A 52 -6.05 12.17 -3.48
C LEU A 52 -4.79 12.97 -3.10
N GLY A 53 -3.66 12.68 -3.75
CA GLY A 53 -2.38 13.31 -3.48
C GLY A 53 -1.78 12.91 -2.14
N VAL A 54 -2.08 11.70 -1.65
CA VAL A 54 -1.48 11.15 -0.42
C VAL A 54 -0.52 9.99 -0.73
N PRO A 55 0.58 9.88 0.01
CA PRO A 55 1.65 8.93 -0.29
C PRO A 55 1.24 7.48 0.00
N CYS A 56 1.40 6.58 -0.95
CA CYS A 56 1.14 5.17 -0.72
C CYS A 56 2.08 4.33 -1.58
N ALA A 57 2.54 3.20 -1.02
CA ALA A 57 3.34 2.24 -1.76
C ALA A 57 2.54 1.76 -2.97
N GLN A 58 3.05 2.03 -4.17
CA GLN A 58 2.39 1.63 -5.41
C GLN A 58 2.75 0.18 -5.73
N ASN A 59 1.75 -0.58 -6.17
CA ASN A 59 1.94 -1.95 -6.59
C ASN A 59 2.11 -2.05 -8.12
N LYS A 60 2.92 -3.02 -8.54
CA LYS A 60 3.09 -3.45 -9.94
C LYS A 60 2.92 -4.97 -10.01
N PHE A 61 2.47 -5.50 -11.13
CA PHE A 61 2.37 -6.95 -11.30
C PHE A 61 3.72 -7.55 -11.70
N ALA A 62 4.04 -8.73 -11.16
CA ALA A 62 5.25 -9.47 -11.45
C ALA A 62 4.97 -10.97 -11.58
N ARG A 63 5.54 -11.59 -12.62
CA ARG A 63 5.68 -13.05 -12.69
C ARG A 63 6.91 -13.46 -11.89
N VAL A 64 6.76 -14.39 -10.96
CA VAL A 64 7.84 -14.84 -10.09
C VAL A 64 8.23 -16.28 -10.45
N TYR A 65 9.53 -16.48 -10.61
CA TYR A 65 10.15 -17.80 -10.79
C TYR A 65 11.26 -17.96 -9.75
N ILE A 66 11.37 -19.13 -9.14
CA ILE A 66 12.45 -19.47 -8.20
C ILE A 66 13.10 -20.75 -8.72
N ASN A 67 14.43 -20.73 -8.94
CA ASN A 67 15.20 -21.84 -9.52
C ASN A 67 14.68 -22.36 -10.87
N GLY A 68 14.02 -21.49 -11.65
CA GLY A 68 13.40 -21.85 -12.92
C GLY A 68 11.95 -22.35 -12.79
N ASP A 69 11.50 -22.66 -11.58
CA ASP A 69 10.13 -23.11 -11.34
C ASP A 69 9.17 -21.91 -11.22
N PRO A 70 8.00 -21.97 -11.88
CA PRO A 70 7.00 -20.91 -11.79
C PRO A 70 6.35 -20.88 -10.40
N ILE A 71 6.36 -19.71 -9.75
CA ILE A 71 5.70 -19.49 -8.46
C ILE A 71 4.35 -18.78 -8.62
N GLY A 72 4.26 -17.87 -9.61
CA GLY A 72 2.98 -17.27 -10.01
C GLY A 72 3.01 -15.76 -10.20
N LEU A 73 1.82 -15.16 -10.19
CA LEU A 73 1.55 -13.73 -10.28
C LEU A 73 1.59 -13.09 -8.89
N PHE A 74 2.31 -11.99 -8.75
CA PHE A 74 2.50 -11.27 -7.49
C PHE A 74 2.36 -9.77 -7.67
N ASP A 75 1.99 -9.10 -6.58
CA ASP A 75 2.13 -7.66 -6.44
C ASP A 75 3.53 -7.31 -5.92
N LEU A 76 4.31 -6.63 -6.75
CA LEU A 76 5.57 -6.00 -6.41
C LEU A 76 5.29 -4.65 -5.76
N SER A 77 5.69 -4.49 -4.50
CA SER A 77 5.43 -3.28 -3.70
C SER A 77 6.63 -2.84 -2.88
N ASP A 78 6.67 -1.55 -2.56
CA ASP A 78 7.63 -0.97 -1.63
C ASP A 78 7.28 -1.31 -0.17
N SER A 79 8.30 -1.35 0.70
CA SER A 79 8.05 -1.34 2.15
C SER A 79 7.90 0.11 2.60
N VAL A 80 6.81 0.46 3.28
CA VAL A 80 6.53 1.83 3.75
C VAL A 80 7.67 2.39 4.61
N SER A 81 8.26 1.58 5.50
CA SER A 81 9.40 2.00 6.33
C SER A 81 10.75 1.99 5.62
N ASN A 82 10.81 1.67 4.32
CA ASN A 82 12.07 1.69 3.60
C ASN A 82 12.53 3.15 3.42
N ASN A 83 13.73 3.46 3.94
CA ASN A 83 14.29 4.81 3.88
C ASN A 83 14.36 5.40 2.45
N ARG A 84 14.58 4.55 1.45
CA ARG A 84 14.62 4.98 0.05
C ARG A 84 13.24 5.34 -0.47
N TYR A 85 12.22 4.53 -0.19
CA TYR A 85 10.83 4.87 -0.49
C TYR A 85 10.45 6.19 0.19
N LEU A 86 10.68 6.31 1.51
CA LEU A 86 10.33 7.51 2.27
C LEU A 86 10.96 8.78 1.71
N ARG A 87 12.24 8.77 1.32
CA ARG A 87 12.87 9.98 0.76
C ARG A 87 12.37 10.35 -0.63
N GLU A 88 12.10 9.37 -1.49
CA GLU A 88 11.56 9.65 -2.83
C GLU A 88 10.16 10.26 -2.70
N THR A 89 9.36 9.72 -1.78
CA THR A 89 7.96 10.10 -1.59
C THR A 89 7.78 11.39 -0.78
N LEU A 90 8.64 11.65 0.21
CA LEU A 90 8.43 12.72 1.20
C LEU A 90 9.58 13.75 1.27
N ASN A 91 10.63 13.58 0.47
CA ASN A 91 11.80 14.47 0.49
C ASN A 91 12.46 14.65 -0.89
N ASN A 92 11.69 14.56 -1.97
CA ASN A 92 12.17 14.80 -3.34
C ASN A 92 13.43 13.99 -3.71
N GLY A 93 13.55 12.76 -3.17
CA GLY A 93 14.69 11.87 -3.37
C GLY A 93 15.93 12.19 -2.53
N ASN A 94 15.95 13.29 -1.77
CA ASN A 94 17.08 13.70 -0.93
C ASN A 94 17.13 12.93 0.39
N LYS A 95 18.33 12.66 0.90
CA LYS A 95 18.46 12.06 2.25
C LYS A 95 17.87 13.01 3.29
N PHE A 96 17.18 12.46 4.28
CA PHE A 96 16.80 13.21 5.48
C PHE A 96 18.08 13.58 6.25
N ALA A 97 18.16 14.82 6.73
CA ALA A 97 19.32 15.30 7.50
C ALA A 97 19.36 14.70 8.91
N ILE A 98 18.17 14.47 9.48
CA ILE A 98 17.95 13.85 10.78
C ILE A 98 17.06 12.63 10.54
N GLU A 99 17.25 11.59 11.34
CA GLU A 99 16.37 10.42 11.30
C GLU A 99 14.94 10.81 11.69
N ASN A 100 13.97 10.30 10.93
CA ASN A 100 12.55 10.46 11.22
C ASN A 100 12.08 9.36 12.16
N PRO A 101 11.51 9.69 13.33
CA PRO A 101 10.83 8.70 14.15
C PRO A 101 9.68 8.05 13.37
N ILE A 102 9.68 6.73 13.22
CA ILE A 102 8.63 5.99 12.51
C ILE A 102 8.23 4.76 13.31
N PHE A 103 6.93 4.56 13.49
CA PHE A 103 6.37 3.40 14.18
C PHE A 103 5.41 2.67 13.26
N LYS A 104 5.51 1.34 13.20
CA LYS A 104 4.46 0.47 12.66
C LYS A 104 3.50 0.13 13.80
N ALA A 105 2.21 0.34 13.61
CA ALA A 105 1.19 -0.12 14.55
C ALA A 105 0.69 -1.52 14.17
N ASP A 106 0.29 -2.28 15.17
CA ASP A 106 -0.22 -3.64 15.01
C ASP A 106 -1.56 -3.82 15.77
N TYR A 107 -2.11 -5.03 15.73
CA TYR A 107 -3.41 -5.35 16.30
C TYR A 107 -3.34 -6.68 17.08
N PHE A 108 -3.48 -6.64 18.41
CA PHE A 108 -3.38 -7.81 19.29
C PHE A 108 -4.36 -7.73 20.49
N PRO A 109 -5.68 -7.80 20.23
CA PRO A 109 -6.69 -7.82 21.28
C PRO A 109 -6.63 -9.11 22.13
N PRO A 110 -7.12 -9.08 23.38
CA PRO A 110 -7.65 -7.90 24.09
C PRO A 110 -6.53 -7.05 24.73
N VAL A 111 -5.26 -7.28 24.38
CA VAL A 111 -4.10 -6.68 25.07
C VAL A 111 -3.85 -5.25 24.59
N ALA A 112 -3.70 -5.06 23.28
CA ALA A 112 -3.35 -3.79 22.69
C ALA A 112 -3.72 -3.73 21.20
N TRP A 113 -4.00 -2.54 20.71
CA TRP A 113 -4.28 -2.26 19.30
C TRP A 113 -3.89 -0.80 19.02
N GLY A 114 -3.48 -0.51 17.79
CA GLY A 114 -2.96 0.78 17.37
C GLY A 114 -4.02 1.86 17.21
N ASP A 115 -4.81 2.18 18.24
CA ASP A 115 -5.89 3.19 18.14
C ASP A 115 -5.42 4.65 18.24
N LEU A 116 -4.13 4.89 18.51
CA LEU A 116 -3.56 6.20 18.81
C LEU A 116 -4.19 6.86 20.06
N GLY A 117 -4.60 6.08 21.05
CA GLY A 117 -5.05 6.57 22.34
C GLY A 117 -3.92 6.90 23.32
N TYR A 118 -4.13 7.92 24.15
CA TYR A 118 -3.24 8.23 25.27
C TYR A 118 -3.61 7.40 26.50
N TYR A 119 -2.62 6.68 27.04
CA TYR A 119 -2.80 5.77 28.16
C TYR A 119 -1.94 6.14 29.37
N GLY A 120 -1.42 7.36 29.44
CA GLY A 120 -0.52 7.83 30.51
C GLY A 120 0.95 7.86 30.09
N THR A 121 1.83 8.30 30.98
CA THR A 121 3.24 8.59 30.65
C THR A 121 4.19 7.41 30.77
N ASP A 122 3.74 6.27 31.30
CA ASP A 122 4.56 5.07 31.45
C ASP A 122 4.69 4.33 30.10
N PRO A 123 5.89 4.28 29.49
CA PRO A 123 6.10 3.62 28.20
C PRO A 123 6.03 2.09 28.26
N TYR A 124 6.03 1.49 29.46
CA TYR A 124 5.90 0.04 29.63
C TYR A 124 4.44 -0.44 29.66
N LYS A 125 3.46 0.47 29.53
CA LYS A 125 2.06 0.07 29.42
C LYS A 125 1.87 -0.82 28.20
N LYS A 126 1.20 -1.96 28.40
CA LYS A 126 0.93 -2.97 27.36
C LYS A 126 0.34 -2.37 26.08
N LYS A 127 -0.53 -1.36 26.22
CA LYS A 127 -1.15 -0.66 25.09
C LYS A 127 -0.15 0.06 24.17
N TYR A 128 1.01 0.47 24.67
CA TYR A 128 2.08 1.06 23.84
C TYR A 128 2.99 0.02 23.20
N GLY A 129 3.00 -1.21 23.71
CA GLY A 129 3.81 -2.31 23.16
C GLY A 129 3.40 -2.77 21.75
N ILE A 130 2.30 -2.25 21.21
CA ILE A 130 1.80 -2.53 19.87
C ILE A 130 2.43 -1.62 18.78
N TYR A 131 3.20 -0.61 19.19
CA TYR A 131 3.92 0.27 18.29
C TYR A 131 5.38 -0.16 18.21
N TYR A 132 5.82 -0.49 17.01
CA TYR A 132 7.17 -0.97 16.73
C TYR A 132 7.95 0.09 15.97
N TYR A 133 9.03 0.59 16.57
CA TYR A 133 9.94 1.53 15.93
C TYR A 133 10.60 0.87 14.70
N LYS A 134 10.63 1.61 13.59
CA LYS A 134 11.18 1.16 12.30
C LYS A 134 12.21 2.14 11.73
N GLY A 135 12.79 2.99 12.58
CA GLY A 135 13.89 3.86 12.17
C GLY A 135 15.16 3.05 11.85
N LYS A 136 16.04 3.63 11.07
CA LYS A 136 17.33 3.04 10.68
C LYS A 136 18.20 2.68 11.90
N SER A 137 18.13 3.46 12.98
CA SER A 137 18.94 3.23 14.18
C SER A 137 18.67 1.89 14.87
N ILE A 138 17.62 1.15 14.47
CA ILE A 138 17.31 -0.18 15.01
C ILE A 138 17.89 -1.32 14.17
N GLU A 139 18.36 -1.06 12.94
CA GLU A 139 18.72 -2.12 11.97
C GLU A 139 19.93 -2.96 12.41
N ASP A 140 20.85 -2.37 13.17
CA ASP A 140 22.12 -2.99 13.59
C ASP A 140 22.14 -3.40 15.07
N LEU A 141 20.99 -3.33 15.77
CA LEU A 141 20.87 -3.65 17.19
C LEU A 141 20.51 -5.11 17.42
N ASP A 142 20.98 -5.69 18.53
CA ASP A 142 20.44 -6.95 19.03
C ASP A 142 19.01 -6.77 19.59
N ASP A 143 18.33 -7.88 19.90
CA ASP A 143 16.92 -7.86 20.32
C ASP A 143 16.67 -7.04 21.59
N ASP A 144 17.57 -7.12 22.59
CA ASP A 144 17.44 -6.39 23.85
C ASP A 144 17.66 -4.89 23.66
N GLN A 145 18.68 -4.53 22.87
CA GLN A 145 18.97 -3.15 22.48
C GLN A 145 17.83 -2.56 21.64
N ALA A 146 17.30 -3.31 20.68
CA ALA A 146 16.18 -2.91 19.85
C ALA A 146 14.92 -2.67 20.68
N TYR A 147 14.64 -3.54 21.66
CA TYR A 147 13.55 -3.35 22.62
C TYR A 147 13.75 -2.08 23.45
N GLY A 148 14.95 -1.87 24.00
CA GLY A 148 15.29 -0.65 24.74
C GLY A 148 15.11 0.62 23.89
N LYS A 149 15.58 0.61 22.64
CA LYS A 149 15.44 1.70 21.69
C LYS A 149 13.98 1.98 21.34
N ASN A 150 13.16 0.94 21.18
CA ASN A 150 11.73 1.09 20.95
C ASN A 150 11.05 1.82 22.11
N ILE A 151 11.31 1.40 23.35
CA ILE A 151 10.73 2.00 24.56
C ILE A 151 11.18 3.45 24.74
N GLU A 152 12.46 3.74 24.53
CA GLU A 152 13.00 5.11 24.54
C GLU A 152 12.27 5.99 23.51
N THR A 153 12.17 5.54 22.26
CA THR A 153 11.56 6.34 21.19
C THR A 153 10.05 6.52 21.41
N ILE A 154 9.35 5.51 21.94
CA ILE A 154 7.94 5.64 22.35
C ILE A 154 7.79 6.72 23.42
N ARG A 155 8.65 6.71 24.45
CA ARG A 155 8.62 7.69 25.53
C ARG A 155 8.86 9.11 25.02
N ASP A 156 9.86 9.28 24.16
CA ASP A 156 10.35 10.60 23.78
C ASP A 156 9.53 11.25 22.66
N TYR A 157 8.90 10.44 21.79
CA TYR A 157 8.17 10.93 20.63
C TYR A 157 6.69 10.54 20.63
N LEU A 158 6.38 9.25 20.75
CA LEU A 158 5.02 8.78 20.54
C LEU A 158 4.08 9.21 21.68
N ILE A 159 4.45 8.99 22.93
CA ILE A 159 3.60 9.34 24.09
C ILE A 159 3.25 10.84 24.13
N PRO A 160 4.20 11.78 23.94
CA PRO A 160 3.88 13.20 23.80
C PRO A 160 2.87 13.48 22.69
N PHE A 161 3.03 12.85 21.52
CA PHE A 161 2.09 13.00 20.41
C PHE A 161 0.69 12.45 20.73
N LEU A 162 0.61 11.28 21.36
CA LEU A 162 -0.68 10.71 21.80
C LEU A 162 -1.38 11.63 22.82
N LYS A 163 -0.61 12.28 23.69
CA LYS A 163 -1.14 13.29 24.63
C LYS A 163 -1.64 14.55 23.90
N GLU A 164 -0.96 15.00 22.84
CA GLU A 164 -1.45 16.08 21.97
C GLU A 164 -2.78 15.70 21.31
N ILE A 165 -2.90 14.47 20.81
CA ILE A 165 -4.16 13.94 20.24
C ILE A 165 -5.30 14.02 21.25
N ASP A 166 -5.06 13.55 22.48
CA ASP A 166 -6.04 13.53 23.57
C ASP A 166 -6.52 14.96 23.92
N GLY A 167 -5.58 15.91 24.00
CA GLY A 167 -5.86 17.32 24.30
C GLY A 167 -6.33 18.18 23.12
N TYR A 168 -6.31 17.66 21.89
CA TYR A 168 -6.66 18.43 20.69
C TYR A 168 -8.04 19.13 20.77
N PRO A 169 -9.12 18.50 21.27
CA PRO A 169 -10.44 19.13 21.31
C PRO A 169 -10.50 20.41 22.15
N GLU A 170 -9.62 20.53 23.15
CA GLU A 170 -9.55 21.70 24.04
C GLU A 170 -8.51 22.72 23.55
N ASN A 171 -7.35 22.23 23.10
CA ASN A 171 -6.20 23.08 22.78
C ASN A 171 -6.19 23.58 21.33
N GLY A 172 -6.91 22.92 20.41
CA GLY A 172 -6.98 23.26 18.99
C GLY A 172 -5.69 23.07 18.19
N PHE A 173 -4.58 22.70 18.83
CA PHE A 173 -3.29 22.44 18.19
C PHE A 173 -2.95 20.95 18.21
N LEU A 174 -2.55 20.42 17.05
CA LEU A 174 -2.02 19.06 16.90
C LEU A 174 -0.94 19.08 15.83
N ASN A 175 0.26 18.59 16.14
CA ASN A 175 1.37 18.58 15.19
C ASN A 175 1.28 17.41 14.18
N LEU A 176 0.14 17.27 13.49
CA LEU A 176 -0.16 16.23 12.51
C LEU A 176 -0.59 16.87 11.18
N ASP A 177 -0.27 16.21 10.07
CA ASP A 177 -0.97 16.47 8.81
C ASP A 177 -2.40 15.90 8.84
N ILE A 178 -3.32 16.68 9.42
CA ILE A 178 -4.73 16.31 9.60
C ILE A 178 -5.40 16.06 8.24
N GLU A 179 -5.13 16.88 7.23
CA GLU A 179 -5.70 16.72 5.90
C GLU A 179 -5.30 15.38 5.26
N MET A 180 -4.01 15.04 5.33
CA MET A 180 -3.51 13.75 4.86
C MET A 180 -4.19 12.59 5.60
N PHE A 181 -4.28 12.65 6.93
CA PHE A 181 -4.96 11.63 7.72
C PHE A 181 -6.43 11.46 7.31
N LEU A 182 -7.18 12.55 7.20
CA LEU A 182 -8.59 12.52 6.81
C LEU A 182 -8.81 11.94 5.40
N LYS A 183 -7.88 12.15 4.47
CA LYS A 183 -7.93 11.51 3.14
C LYS A 183 -7.77 9.99 3.21
N TYR A 184 -6.88 9.47 4.05
CA TYR A 184 -6.79 8.01 4.28
C TYR A 184 -8.05 7.47 4.93
N MET A 185 -8.56 8.15 5.96
CA MET A 185 -9.78 7.73 6.65
C MET A 185 -11.00 7.71 5.72
N ALA A 186 -11.04 8.65 4.76
CA ALA A 186 -12.07 8.65 3.73
C ALA A 186 -11.92 7.44 2.82
N MET A 187 -10.70 7.10 2.41
CA MET A 187 -10.47 5.92 1.56
C MET A 187 -10.72 4.60 2.26
N GLU A 188 -10.34 4.44 3.53
CA GLU A 188 -10.68 3.24 4.31
C GLU A 188 -12.20 3.03 4.37
N PHE A 189 -12.97 4.10 4.57
CA PHE A 189 -14.43 4.04 4.54
C PHE A 189 -14.96 3.70 3.14
N MET A 190 -14.48 4.39 2.10
CA MET A 190 -14.96 4.22 0.72
C MET A 190 -14.64 2.83 0.17
N SER A 191 -13.50 2.26 0.52
CA SER A 191 -13.14 0.92 0.07
C SER A 191 -13.77 -0.18 0.94
N GLY A 192 -14.24 0.13 2.14
CA GLY A 192 -14.61 -0.92 3.09
C GLY A 192 -13.40 -1.65 3.62
N ALA A 193 -12.34 -0.93 3.98
CA ALA A 193 -11.14 -1.50 4.58
C ALA A 193 -11.48 -2.08 5.97
N VAL A 194 -11.74 -3.39 6.00
CA VAL A 194 -12.24 -4.06 7.22
C VAL A 194 -11.11 -4.44 8.19
N ASP A 195 -9.86 -4.42 7.73
CA ASP A 195 -8.65 -4.78 8.49
C ASP A 195 -7.70 -3.57 8.70
N ASN A 196 -8.21 -2.35 8.54
CA ASN A 196 -7.47 -1.09 8.71
C ASN A 196 -8.01 -0.27 9.90
N TYR A 197 -7.46 0.93 10.10
CA TYR A 197 -7.56 1.75 11.31
C TYR A 197 -8.97 1.84 11.92
N TRP A 198 -9.99 2.05 11.09
CA TRP A 198 -11.37 2.17 11.56
C TRP A 198 -11.88 0.93 12.30
N ASN A 199 -11.49 -0.27 11.88
CA ASN A 199 -12.14 -1.52 12.28
C ASN A 199 -11.21 -2.39 13.11
N ARG A 200 -9.99 -2.61 12.62
CA ARG A 200 -8.92 -3.32 13.32
C ARG A 200 -7.71 -2.40 13.40
N PRO A 201 -7.69 -1.46 14.36
CA PRO A 201 -6.65 -0.44 14.46
C PRO A 201 -5.26 -1.05 14.55
N GLY A 202 -4.57 -1.01 13.41
CA GLY A 202 -3.33 -1.70 13.07
C GLY A 202 -3.05 -1.48 11.59
N ASN A 203 -1.99 -2.09 11.05
CA ASN A 203 -1.66 -2.01 9.61
C ASN A 203 -1.42 -0.59 9.06
N TYR A 204 -0.87 0.31 9.87
CA TYR A 204 -0.40 1.62 9.40
C TYR A 204 0.96 1.96 10.01
N TYR A 205 1.56 3.03 9.49
CA TYR A 205 2.74 3.65 10.06
C TYR A 205 2.41 5.09 10.49
N ILE A 206 2.98 5.51 11.62
CA ILE A 206 2.97 6.91 12.04
C ILE A 206 4.43 7.39 12.05
N MET A 207 4.71 8.46 11.30
CA MET A 207 6.06 8.98 11.13
C MET A 207 6.12 10.45 11.46
N LYS A 208 7.12 10.89 12.22
CA LYS A 208 7.44 12.30 12.42
C LYS A 208 8.48 12.72 11.38
N ASN A 209 8.05 13.47 10.37
CA ASN A 209 8.95 14.04 9.35
C ASN A 209 9.72 15.23 9.95
N MET A 210 11.02 15.08 10.13
CA MET A 210 11.92 16.05 10.76
C MET A 210 12.48 17.10 9.78
N ASN A 211 11.99 17.13 8.54
CA ASN A 211 12.31 18.19 7.59
C ASN A 211 11.56 19.48 7.95
N GLY A 212 12.10 20.26 8.88
CA GLY A 212 11.56 21.55 9.33
C GLY A 212 11.66 21.72 10.85
N ASP A 213 11.35 22.92 11.33
CA ASP A 213 11.41 23.22 12.77
C ASP A 213 10.35 22.40 13.53
N ASN A 214 10.84 21.56 14.47
CA ASN A 214 10.07 20.61 15.29
C ASN A 214 9.42 19.41 14.59
N GLY A 215 9.51 19.30 13.27
CA GLY A 215 8.95 18.22 12.46
C GLY A 215 7.41 18.14 12.47
N LYS A 216 6.81 17.35 11.58
CA LYS A 216 5.35 17.15 11.45
C LYS A 216 5.01 15.67 11.41
N TRP A 217 4.00 15.24 12.18
CA TRP A 217 3.53 13.86 12.12
C TRP A 217 2.74 13.59 10.83
N LEU A 218 2.91 12.40 10.27
CA LEU A 218 2.26 11.89 9.07
C LEU A 218 1.72 10.49 9.38
N PHE A 219 0.46 10.25 9.04
CA PHE A 219 -0.13 8.91 9.02
C PHE A 219 0.10 8.31 7.63
N LEU A 220 0.56 7.06 7.57
CA LEU A 220 0.83 6.34 6.33
C LEU A 220 0.10 5.00 6.41
N ASP A 221 -1.05 4.93 5.74
CA ASP A 221 -1.88 3.72 5.67
C ASP A 221 -1.12 2.58 4.95
N SER A 222 -1.46 1.33 5.24
CA SER A 222 -0.85 0.17 4.58
C SER A 222 -1.73 -1.08 4.56
N ASP A 223 -1.38 -2.04 3.71
CA ASP A 223 -1.94 -3.39 3.66
C ASP A 223 -3.43 -3.49 3.24
N PHE A 224 -3.73 -3.15 1.99
CA PHE A 224 -5.11 -2.92 1.50
C PHE A 224 -5.80 -4.15 0.89
N HIS A 225 -5.36 -5.36 1.26
CA HIS A 225 -5.86 -6.59 0.67
C HIS A 225 -7.33 -6.87 1.07
N TYR A 226 -7.77 -6.47 2.26
CA TYR A 226 -9.17 -6.61 2.70
C TYR A 226 -10.00 -5.36 2.44
N THR A 227 -10.13 -5.03 1.16
CA THR A 227 -10.90 -3.90 0.67
C THR A 227 -11.85 -4.33 -0.45
N PHE A 228 -12.81 -3.46 -0.80
CA PHE A 228 -13.74 -3.62 -1.90
C PHE A 228 -14.48 -4.97 -1.90
N GLY A 229 -15.12 -5.29 -0.78
CA GLY A 229 -16.03 -6.43 -0.72
C GLY A 229 -15.40 -7.78 -0.38
N ILE A 230 -14.25 -7.80 0.30
CA ILE A 230 -13.65 -9.00 0.91
C ILE A 230 -13.18 -8.73 2.35
N GLY A 231 -12.97 -9.80 3.12
CA GLY A 231 -12.42 -9.74 4.47
C GLY A 231 -13.40 -10.00 5.62
N GLY A 232 -14.54 -10.65 5.36
CA GLY A 232 -15.43 -11.12 6.43
C GLY A 232 -16.88 -11.27 5.99
N ASP A 233 -17.75 -11.62 6.94
CA ASP A 233 -19.18 -11.86 6.72
C ASP A 233 -20.06 -10.58 6.83
N LYS A 234 -19.50 -9.49 7.37
CA LYS A 234 -20.22 -8.21 7.58
C LYS A 234 -20.15 -7.23 6.41
N LEU A 235 -19.72 -7.67 5.23
CA LEU A 235 -19.49 -6.78 4.08
C LEU A 235 -20.72 -5.97 3.67
N SER A 236 -21.91 -6.57 3.71
CA SER A 236 -23.17 -5.84 3.43
C SER A 236 -23.46 -4.75 4.47
N LYS A 237 -23.05 -4.93 5.73
CA LYS A 237 -23.14 -3.91 6.78
C LYS A 237 -22.14 -2.79 6.53
N TYR A 238 -20.88 -3.10 6.23
CA TYR A 238 -19.88 -2.09 5.88
C TYR A 238 -20.26 -1.26 4.63
N LEU A 239 -20.86 -1.90 3.65
CA LEU A 239 -21.32 -1.24 2.42
C LEU A 239 -22.48 -0.26 2.69
N SER A 240 -23.36 -0.59 3.63
CA SER A 240 -24.52 0.24 4.03
C SER A 240 -24.24 1.20 5.19
N ALA A 241 -23.13 1.03 5.90
CA ALA A 241 -22.72 1.85 7.04
C ALA A 241 -22.58 3.34 6.67
N THR A 242 -22.92 4.18 7.63
CA THR A 242 -22.66 5.61 7.58
C THR A 242 -21.26 5.92 8.06
N ILE A 243 -20.76 7.12 7.73
CA ILE A 243 -19.45 7.59 8.19
C ILE A 243 -19.36 7.54 9.74
N ASP A 244 -20.47 7.85 10.42
CA ASP A 244 -20.52 7.92 11.88
C ASP A 244 -20.62 6.57 12.60
N ASN A 245 -21.10 5.52 11.92
CA ASN A 245 -21.28 4.20 12.52
C ASN A 245 -20.32 3.13 11.96
N TYR A 246 -19.39 3.52 11.08
CA TYR A 246 -18.52 2.58 10.39
C TYR A 246 -17.67 1.73 11.35
N SER A 247 -17.03 2.32 12.35
CA SER A 247 -16.25 1.57 13.36
C SER A 247 -17.13 0.67 14.25
N SER A 248 -18.43 0.96 14.37
CA SER A 248 -19.36 0.14 15.14
C SER A 248 -19.81 -1.12 14.39
N VAL A 249 -19.56 -1.22 13.09
CA VAL A 249 -19.81 -2.47 12.34
C VAL A 249 -18.90 -3.58 12.84
N TYR A 250 -17.68 -3.23 13.26
CA TYR A 250 -16.78 -4.15 13.93
C TYR A 250 -17.11 -4.25 15.43
N ASP A 251 -17.85 -5.30 15.80
CA ASP A 251 -18.27 -5.61 17.17
C ASP A 251 -17.56 -6.84 17.77
N GLU A 252 -16.46 -7.26 17.16
CA GLU A 252 -15.60 -8.37 17.61
C GLU A 252 -14.49 -7.89 18.55
N ASP A 253 -13.79 -8.83 19.19
CA ASP A 253 -12.57 -8.62 20.00
C ASP A 253 -12.67 -7.64 21.18
N LYS A 254 -13.86 -7.07 21.43
CA LYS A 254 -14.19 -6.16 22.53
C LYS A 254 -13.33 -4.89 22.57
N ILE A 255 -12.87 -4.41 21.40
CA ILE A 255 -12.02 -3.22 21.30
C ILE A 255 -12.82 -1.90 21.35
N GLY A 256 -14.14 -1.96 21.13
CA GLY A 256 -15.02 -0.80 21.05
C GLY A 256 -14.86 0.03 19.77
N SER A 257 -15.73 1.03 19.60
CA SER A 257 -15.81 1.84 18.38
C SER A 257 -14.99 3.13 18.41
N SER A 258 -14.40 3.49 19.57
CA SER A 258 -13.64 4.74 19.69
C SER A 258 -12.33 4.68 18.92
N ARG A 259 -12.02 5.77 18.21
CA ARG A 259 -10.77 6.00 17.49
C ARG A 259 -10.22 7.37 17.91
N PRO A 260 -9.45 7.46 19.01
CA PRO A 260 -9.09 8.72 19.65
C PRO A 260 -8.62 9.83 18.72
N LEU A 261 -7.71 9.54 17.77
CA LEU A 261 -7.28 10.54 16.79
C LEU A 261 -8.45 11.04 15.93
N LEU A 262 -9.14 10.13 15.27
CA LEU A 262 -10.25 10.47 14.38
C LEU A 262 -11.40 11.16 15.11
N ASP A 263 -11.82 10.62 16.26
CA ASP A 263 -12.90 11.15 17.08
C ASP A 263 -12.58 12.58 17.56
N ASN A 264 -11.33 12.85 17.95
CA ASN A 264 -10.93 14.16 18.44
C ASN A 264 -10.79 15.19 17.31
N ILE A 265 -10.18 14.83 16.17
CA ILE A 265 -10.01 15.81 15.08
C ILE A 265 -11.35 16.23 14.46
N ARG A 266 -12.34 15.33 14.41
CA ARG A 266 -13.68 15.58 13.86
C ARG A 266 -14.56 16.48 14.74
N LYS A 267 -14.18 16.72 16.00
CA LYS A 267 -14.86 17.72 16.85
C LYS A 267 -14.62 19.16 16.37
N ASN A 268 -13.55 19.41 15.62
CA ASN A 268 -13.33 20.70 14.97
C ASN A 268 -14.24 20.79 13.72
N PRO A 269 -15.10 21.82 13.60
CA PRO A 269 -16.03 21.95 12.48
C PRO A 269 -15.37 22.06 11.10
N GLU A 270 -14.20 22.71 11.01
CA GLU A 270 -13.47 22.85 9.74
C GLU A 270 -12.92 21.51 9.27
N ASN A 271 -12.38 20.70 10.19
CA ASN A 271 -11.92 19.35 9.90
C ASN A 271 -13.08 18.44 9.45
N GLU A 272 -14.22 18.51 10.14
CA GLU A 272 -15.40 17.70 9.78
C GLU A 272 -15.95 18.11 8.40
N GLN A 273 -15.98 19.42 8.10
CA GLN A 273 -16.38 19.89 6.77
C GLN A 273 -15.39 19.43 5.70
N TYR A 274 -14.09 19.53 5.96
CA TYR A 274 -13.05 19.03 5.05
C TYR A 274 -13.22 17.52 4.81
N PHE A 275 -13.45 16.75 5.87
CA PHE A 275 -13.65 15.31 5.78
C PHE A 275 -14.84 14.94 4.90
N LYS A 276 -15.98 15.61 5.10
CA LYS A 276 -17.19 15.47 4.26
C LYS A 276 -16.91 15.81 2.80
N ASN A 277 -16.17 16.89 2.54
CA ASN A 277 -15.82 17.32 1.20
C ASN A 277 -14.93 16.31 0.45
N ILE A 278 -14.09 15.54 1.15
CA ILE A 278 -13.29 14.47 0.51
C ILE A 278 -14.21 13.40 -0.10
N PHE A 279 -15.26 12.98 0.61
CA PHE A 279 -16.21 11.99 0.08
C PHE A 279 -16.95 12.49 -1.15
N ILE A 280 -17.43 13.74 -1.10
CA ILE A 280 -18.09 14.39 -2.24
C ILE A 280 -17.11 14.46 -3.41
N ARG A 281 -15.87 14.88 -3.19
CA ARG A 281 -14.84 14.90 -4.23
C ARG A 281 -14.61 13.51 -4.82
N LEU A 282 -14.47 12.48 -4.00
CA LEU A 282 -14.21 11.11 -4.48
C LEU A 282 -15.32 10.60 -5.40
N ILE A 283 -16.60 10.72 -5.01
CA ILE A 283 -17.71 10.25 -5.85
C ILE A 283 -17.87 11.06 -7.14
N ASN A 284 -17.41 12.33 -7.16
CA ASN A 284 -17.39 13.14 -8.38
C ASN A 284 -16.17 12.84 -9.26
N THR A 285 -15.12 12.21 -8.75
CA THR A 285 -13.84 12.07 -9.46
C THR A 285 -13.38 10.61 -9.49
N ALA A 286 -12.32 10.26 -8.77
CA ALA A 286 -11.61 8.99 -8.88
C ALA A 286 -12.37 7.75 -8.37
N PHE A 287 -13.45 7.94 -7.60
CA PHE A 287 -14.35 6.85 -7.18
C PHE A 287 -15.62 6.78 -8.04
N HIS A 288 -15.78 7.67 -9.02
CA HIS A 288 -16.91 7.63 -9.93
C HIS A 288 -16.83 6.37 -10.83
N VAL A 289 -17.96 5.69 -11.06
CA VAL A 289 -17.98 4.41 -11.81
C VAL A 289 -17.43 4.57 -13.23
N ASP A 290 -17.79 5.65 -13.93
CA ASP A 290 -17.33 5.87 -15.30
C ASP A 290 -15.85 6.29 -15.38
N ALA A 291 -15.23 6.70 -14.27
CA ALA A 291 -13.78 6.90 -14.20
C ALA A 291 -13.06 5.60 -13.82
N LEU A 292 -13.58 4.88 -12.82
CA LEU A 292 -12.87 3.77 -12.19
C LEU A 292 -13.09 2.42 -12.90
N PHE A 293 -14.26 2.18 -13.49
CA PHE A 293 -14.53 0.90 -14.17
C PHE A 293 -13.64 0.68 -15.39
N PRO A 294 -13.41 1.67 -16.29
CA PRO A 294 -12.46 1.50 -17.40
C PRO A 294 -11.04 1.16 -16.93
N ARG A 295 -10.61 1.73 -15.79
CA ARG A 295 -9.32 1.40 -15.18
C ARG A 295 -9.28 -0.04 -14.69
N ILE A 296 -10.33 -0.51 -14.01
CA ILE A 296 -10.47 -1.91 -13.57
C ILE A 296 -10.44 -2.85 -14.77
N ASP A 297 -11.20 -2.56 -15.83
CA ASP A 297 -11.26 -3.39 -17.03
C ASP A 297 -9.91 -3.47 -17.74
N SER A 298 -9.21 -2.34 -17.86
CA SER A 298 -7.87 -2.30 -18.45
C SER A 298 -6.86 -3.12 -17.65
N LEU A 299 -6.88 -3.07 -16.32
CA LEU A 299 -6.00 -3.87 -15.48
C LEU A 299 -6.37 -5.35 -15.49
N ALA A 300 -7.67 -5.67 -15.47
CA ALA A 300 -8.15 -7.04 -15.54
C ALA A 300 -7.74 -7.71 -16.86
N GLU A 301 -7.88 -7.00 -17.98
CA GLU A 301 -7.44 -7.47 -19.29
C GLU A 301 -5.91 -7.68 -19.33
N LEU A 302 -5.14 -6.74 -18.75
CA LEU A 302 -3.69 -6.82 -18.70
C LEU A 302 -3.19 -8.10 -18.00
N ILE A 303 -3.84 -8.54 -16.91
CA ILE A 303 -3.36 -9.67 -16.10
C ILE A 303 -4.14 -10.97 -16.32
N LYS A 304 -5.15 -10.99 -17.20
CA LYS A 304 -6.07 -12.13 -17.31
C LYS A 304 -5.37 -13.46 -17.61
N GLU A 305 -4.42 -13.45 -18.54
CA GLU A 305 -3.63 -14.63 -18.87
C GLU A 305 -2.73 -15.08 -17.70
N ASP A 306 -2.18 -14.12 -16.96
CA ASP A 306 -1.32 -14.38 -15.80
C ASP A 306 -2.08 -14.94 -14.61
N VAL A 307 -3.30 -14.48 -14.40
CA VAL A 307 -4.21 -15.02 -13.39
C VAL A 307 -4.61 -16.46 -13.75
N ALA A 308 -4.96 -16.69 -15.02
CA ALA A 308 -5.29 -18.03 -15.50
C ALA A 308 -4.11 -19.00 -15.32
N TRP A 309 -2.88 -18.54 -15.60
CA TRP A 309 -1.66 -19.30 -15.34
C TRP A 309 -1.45 -19.54 -13.84
N ASP A 310 -1.53 -18.50 -12.99
CA ASP A 310 -1.31 -18.60 -11.55
C ASP A 310 -2.21 -19.65 -10.88
N PHE A 311 -3.49 -19.70 -11.27
CA PHE A 311 -4.45 -20.65 -10.71
C PHE A 311 -4.17 -22.11 -11.08
N THR A 312 -3.30 -22.38 -12.07
CA THR A 312 -2.87 -23.74 -12.42
C THR A 312 -1.63 -24.21 -11.67
N LEU A 313 -0.92 -23.31 -11.01
CA LEU A 313 0.37 -23.62 -10.41
C LEU A 313 0.24 -24.38 -9.08
N PRO A 314 1.11 -25.36 -8.81
CA PRO A 314 1.19 -25.98 -7.51
C PRO A 314 1.60 -24.94 -6.46
N ARG A 315 0.98 -25.00 -5.29
CA ARG A 315 1.33 -24.14 -4.16
C ARG A 315 2.56 -24.70 -3.45
N VAL A 316 3.46 -23.80 -3.05
CA VAL A 316 4.84 -24.16 -2.61
C VAL A 316 5.04 -24.11 -1.10
N SER A 317 4.00 -23.76 -0.34
CA SER A 317 4.07 -23.81 1.12
C SER A 317 4.28 -25.23 1.61
N GLY A 318 5.23 -25.42 2.53
CA GLY A 318 5.46 -26.69 3.21
C GLY A 318 4.59 -26.89 4.46
N TYR A 319 3.67 -25.97 4.74
CA TYR A 319 2.82 -26.04 5.93
C TYR A 319 1.65 -27.02 5.69
N THR A 320 1.49 -28.00 6.59
CA THR A 320 0.34 -28.93 6.56
C THR A 320 -0.95 -28.14 6.77
N ASP A 321 -1.98 -28.42 5.97
CA ASP A 321 -3.27 -27.71 6.01
C ASP A 321 -3.17 -26.20 5.70
N SER A 322 -2.19 -25.82 4.86
CA SER A 322 -2.09 -24.46 4.37
C SER A 322 -3.38 -23.99 3.69
N GLU A 323 -3.80 -22.76 3.97
CA GLU A 323 -4.96 -22.11 3.40
C GLU A 323 -4.80 -21.90 1.89
N ASP A 324 -5.67 -22.55 1.12
CA ASP A 324 -5.80 -22.39 -0.32
C ASP A 324 -7.27 -22.15 -0.67
N TYR A 325 -7.54 -20.98 -1.24
CA TYR A 325 -8.89 -20.58 -1.64
C TYR A 325 -9.35 -21.26 -2.94
N HIS A 326 -8.44 -21.91 -3.68
CA HIS A 326 -8.72 -22.62 -4.92
C HIS A 326 -9.55 -21.80 -5.94
N TYR A 327 -9.26 -20.50 -6.05
CA TYR A 327 -9.93 -19.62 -7.00
C TYR A 327 -9.74 -20.07 -8.45
N THR A 328 -10.77 -19.84 -9.25
CA THR A 328 -10.79 -20.16 -10.69
C THR A 328 -10.85 -18.89 -11.54
N LEU A 329 -10.57 -19.02 -12.85
CA LEU A 329 -10.76 -17.91 -13.79
C LEU A 329 -12.21 -17.41 -13.83
N ASN A 330 -13.19 -18.28 -13.58
CA ASN A 330 -14.58 -17.88 -13.43
C ASN A 330 -14.81 -17.03 -12.16
N ASP A 331 -14.08 -17.29 -11.07
CA ASP A 331 -14.15 -16.45 -9.87
C ASP A 331 -13.55 -15.07 -10.12
N PHE A 332 -12.39 -15.01 -10.79
CA PHE A 332 -11.81 -13.75 -11.29
C PHE A 332 -12.83 -12.97 -12.12
N ASP A 333 -13.39 -13.57 -13.18
CA ASP A 333 -14.34 -12.90 -14.09
C ASP A 333 -15.60 -12.42 -13.35
N LYS A 334 -16.14 -13.21 -12.42
CA LYS A 334 -17.30 -12.81 -11.59
C LYS A 334 -16.94 -11.68 -10.64
N GLN A 335 -15.76 -11.71 -10.02
CA GLN A 335 -15.33 -10.73 -9.03
C GLN A 335 -14.98 -9.37 -9.65
N ILE A 336 -14.59 -9.36 -10.93
CA ILE A 336 -14.46 -8.14 -11.72
C ILE A 336 -15.82 -7.62 -12.19
N ASN A 337 -16.63 -8.46 -12.86
CA ASN A 337 -17.70 -7.97 -13.73
C ASN A 337 -19.10 -7.91 -13.08
N ARG A 338 -19.32 -8.63 -11.99
CA ARG A 338 -20.67 -8.76 -11.42
C ARG A 338 -21.17 -7.42 -10.85
N VAL A 339 -22.30 -6.91 -11.36
CA VAL A 339 -22.93 -5.64 -10.92
C VAL A 339 -24.47 -5.69 -10.94
N ASP A 340 -25.03 -6.91 -11.00
CA ASP A 340 -26.47 -7.18 -11.02
C ASP A 340 -27.17 -6.77 -9.72
N LYS A 341 -28.49 -6.62 -9.77
CA LYS A 341 -29.29 -6.30 -8.58
C LYS A 341 -29.14 -7.40 -7.52
N GLY A 342 -28.77 -7.05 -6.29
CA GLY A 342 -28.53 -8.02 -5.23
C GLY A 342 -27.08 -8.47 -5.11
N CYS A 343 -26.16 -7.96 -5.96
CA CYS A 343 -24.73 -8.26 -5.85
C CYS A 343 -24.15 -7.87 -4.48
N GLU A 344 -24.78 -6.92 -3.77
CA GLU A 344 -24.41 -6.44 -2.43
C GLU A 344 -24.72 -7.41 -1.28
N LYS A 345 -25.48 -8.48 -1.55
CA LYS A 345 -25.93 -9.45 -0.53
C LYS A 345 -25.08 -10.72 -0.47
N ASN A 346 -24.00 -10.79 -1.25
CA ASN A 346 -23.15 -11.96 -1.31
C ASN A 346 -22.10 -11.97 -0.19
N TYR A 347 -21.62 -13.17 0.14
CA TYR A 347 -20.53 -13.37 1.09
C TYR A 347 -19.21 -12.72 0.64
N ILE A 348 -19.00 -12.63 -0.67
CA ILE A 348 -17.94 -11.83 -1.30
C ILE A 348 -18.64 -10.89 -2.28
N ILE A 349 -18.42 -9.59 -2.12
CA ILE A 349 -18.98 -8.56 -3.01
C ILE A 349 -17.93 -8.24 -4.07
N SER A 350 -18.31 -8.34 -5.34
CA SER A 350 -17.41 -8.02 -6.47
C SER A 350 -16.95 -6.58 -6.41
N LEU A 351 -15.73 -6.32 -6.90
CA LEU A 351 -15.07 -5.02 -6.86
C LEU A 351 -15.96 -3.90 -7.42
N LYS A 352 -16.51 -4.09 -8.62
CA LYS A 352 -17.41 -3.11 -9.25
C LYS A 352 -18.75 -2.96 -8.52
N CYS A 353 -19.30 -4.04 -7.96
CA CYS A 353 -20.53 -3.96 -7.17
C CYS A 353 -20.33 -3.11 -5.91
N TRP A 354 -19.21 -3.32 -5.20
CA TRP A 354 -18.85 -2.53 -4.03
C TRP A 354 -18.79 -1.04 -4.37
N ILE A 355 -17.96 -0.68 -5.36
CA ILE A 355 -17.73 0.72 -5.76
C ILE A 355 -19.04 1.42 -6.11
N LYS A 356 -19.86 0.81 -6.98
CA LYS A 356 -21.14 1.37 -7.41
C LYS A 356 -22.07 1.64 -6.23
N ASN A 357 -22.21 0.67 -5.32
CA ASN A 357 -23.15 0.79 -4.21
C ASN A 357 -22.62 1.73 -3.12
N LYS A 358 -21.31 1.74 -2.85
CA LYS A 358 -20.71 2.64 -1.87
C LYS A 358 -20.80 4.10 -2.33
N GLY A 359 -20.54 4.38 -3.60
CA GLY A 359 -20.72 5.72 -4.18
C GLY A 359 -22.17 6.22 -4.04
N LYS A 360 -23.16 5.37 -4.31
CA LYS A 360 -24.58 5.69 -4.11
C LYS A 360 -24.96 5.89 -2.64
N ASN A 361 -24.45 5.04 -1.76
CA ASN A 361 -24.66 5.15 -0.32
C ASN A 361 -24.13 6.51 0.19
N VAL A 362 -22.94 6.92 -0.25
CA VAL A 362 -22.37 8.22 0.11
C VAL A 362 -23.21 9.39 -0.43
N ALA A 363 -23.58 9.38 -1.72
CA ALA A 363 -24.43 10.42 -2.28
C ALA A 363 -25.75 10.56 -1.48
N SER A 364 -26.38 9.43 -1.16
CA SER A 364 -27.60 9.40 -0.33
C SER A 364 -27.39 9.94 1.08
N GLN A 365 -26.26 9.67 1.73
CA GLN A 365 -25.96 10.20 3.07
C GLN A 365 -25.83 11.72 3.07
N PHE A 366 -25.29 12.29 1.99
CA PHE A 366 -25.14 13.74 1.84
C PHE A 366 -26.38 14.43 1.25
N GLY A 367 -27.44 13.68 0.91
CA GLY A 367 -28.65 14.23 0.30
C GLY A 367 -28.39 14.85 -1.09
N ILE A 368 -27.39 14.34 -1.81
CA ILE A 368 -27.03 14.77 -3.16
C ILE A 368 -27.27 13.65 -4.16
N ASP A 369 -27.50 14.03 -5.41
CA ASP A 369 -27.54 13.07 -6.50
C ASP A 369 -26.15 12.48 -6.73
N TYR A 370 -26.10 11.19 -7.05
CA TYR A 370 -24.87 10.60 -7.56
C TYR A 370 -24.56 11.24 -8.91
N PRO A 371 -23.34 11.76 -9.14
CA PRO A 371 -23.00 12.47 -10.37
C PRO A 371 -23.29 11.63 -11.61
N SER A 372 -23.70 12.26 -12.70
CA SER A 372 -23.98 11.57 -13.96
C SER A 372 -22.73 11.31 -14.80
N ALA A 373 -21.63 12.00 -14.49
CA ALA A 373 -20.34 11.88 -15.15
C ALA A 373 -19.22 12.30 -14.17
N PRO A 374 -18.00 11.77 -14.32
CA PRO A 374 -16.86 12.18 -13.53
C PRO A 374 -16.38 13.58 -13.93
N ASP A 375 -15.95 14.34 -12.92
CA ASP A 375 -15.29 15.62 -13.06
C ASP A 375 -13.78 15.42 -13.32
N TYR A 376 -13.31 15.94 -14.45
CA TYR A 376 -11.90 15.92 -14.86
C TYR A 376 -11.23 17.30 -14.76
N SER A 377 -11.87 18.29 -14.11
CA SER A 377 -11.36 19.67 -14.01
C SER A 377 -9.99 19.79 -13.35
N LEU A 378 -9.63 18.83 -12.48
CA LEU A 378 -8.33 18.75 -11.81
C LEU A 378 -7.28 17.96 -12.61
N GLY A 379 -7.61 17.53 -13.83
CA GLY A 379 -6.78 16.67 -14.65
C GLY A 379 -6.89 15.19 -14.30
N ILE A 380 -6.04 14.38 -14.92
CA ILE A 380 -5.96 12.94 -14.73
C ILE A 380 -4.63 12.63 -14.05
N VAL A 381 -4.64 11.73 -13.06
CA VAL A 381 -3.40 11.20 -12.50
C VAL A 381 -2.85 10.15 -13.44
N GLU A 382 -1.84 10.54 -14.22
CA GLU A 382 -1.11 9.62 -15.08
C GLU A 382 -0.17 8.76 -14.24
N THR A 383 -0.14 7.45 -14.53
CA THR A 383 0.96 6.62 -14.03
C THR A 383 2.21 7.06 -14.78
N ILE A 384 3.16 7.71 -14.09
CA ILE A 384 4.42 8.13 -14.69
C ILE A 384 5.10 6.88 -15.30
N VAL A 385 5.08 6.79 -16.62
CA VAL A 385 5.92 5.86 -17.37
C VAL A 385 7.30 6.49 -17.39
N GLN A 386 8.32 5.78 -16.90
CA GLN A 386 9.70 6.23 -17.07
C GLN A 386 10.03 6.15 -18.57
N ASN A 387 9.73 7.22 -19.31
CA ASN A 387 10.25 7.38 -20.65
C ASN A 387 11.76 7.67 -20.51
N ASN A 388 12.59 6.79 -21.05
CA ASN A 388 14.05 6.93 -21.06
C ASN A 388 14.56 8.15 -21.85
N GLU A 389 13.67 9.03 -22.34
CA GLU A 389 14.02 10.14 -23.21
C GLU A 389 14.69 11.32 -22.48
N SER A 390 14.57 11.45 -21.17
CA SER A 390 15.13 12.60 -20.42
C SER A 390 16.64 12.53 -20.15
N LYS A 391 17.37 11.50 -20.64
CA LYS A 391 18.84 11.45 -20.54
C LYS A 391 19.59 11.96 -21.78
N ALA A 392 18.89 12.37 -22.84
CA ALA A 392 19.54 12.84 -24.07
C ALA A 392 19.79 14.37 -24.11
N SER A 393 19.12 15.17 -23.27
CA SER A 393 19.18 16.64 -23.35
C SER A 393 20.12 17.31 -22.33
N GLU A 394 20.54 16.64 -21.26
CA GLU A 394 21.41 17.26 -20.23
C GLU A 394 22.92 17.21 -20.54
N ASN A 395 23.35 16.57 -21.63
CA ASN A 395 24.77 16.48 -22.02
C ASN A 395 25.20 17.45 -23.13
N ARG A 396 24.43 18.51 -23.43
CA ARG A 396 24.78 19.49 -24.49
C ARG A 396 25.02 20.93 -24.05
N GLU A 397 25.08 21.20 -22.76
CA GLU A 397 25.51 22.52 -22.27
C GLU A 397 26.73 22.40 -21.35
N SER A 398 27.87 22.01 -21.92
CA SER A 398 29.20 22.38 -21.42
C SER A 398 30.29 22.13 -22.45
N SER A 399 30.42 23.01 -23.45
CA SER A 399 31.73 23.35 -24.01
C SER A 399 31.67 24.69 -24.75
N SER A 400 32.52 25.60 -24.31
CA SER A 400 32.76 26.93 -24.84
C SER A 400 33.51 26.90 -26.19
N ILE A 401 33.00 27.69 -27.14
CA ILE A 401 33.67 28.57 -28.13
C ILE A 401 35.11 28.21 -28.57
N SER A 402 35.31 27.91 -29.87
CA SER A 402 36.20 28.67 -30.78
C SER A 402 36.19 28.14 -32.23
N ASP A 403 36.08 29.11 -33.14
CA ASP A 403 36.61 29.26 -34.51
C ASP A 403 36.43 28.22 -35.66
N ALA A 404 35.84 28.79 -36.72
CA ALA A 404 36.26 28.80 -38.13
C ALA A 404 35.94 27.61 -39.09
N GLN A 405 35.15 28.01 -40.11
CA GLN A 405 35.29 27.73 -41.55
C GLN A 405 34.86 26.39 -42.18
N GLN A 406 33.80 26.55 -43.01
CA GLN A 406 33.67 26.15 -44.42
C GLN A 406 33.39 24.68 -44.85
N HIS A 407 32.50 24.61 -45.86
CA HIS A 407 32.17 23.53 -46.81
C HIS A 407 31.33 22.36 -46.27
N ALA A 408 30.07 22.18 -46.71
CA ALA A 408 29.52 21.79 -48.02
C ALA A 408 29.48 20.26 -48.26
N ASP A 409 28.31 19.83 -48.76
CA ASP A 409 27.96 18.58 -49.46
C ASP A 409 27.47 17.34 -48.68
N ASN A 410 26.17 17.09 -48.85
CA ASN A 410 25.54 15.88 -49.43
C ASN A 410 26.24 14.52 -49.25
N ASN A 411 25.57 13.57 -48.60
CA ASN A 411 24.85 12.51 -49.33
C ASN A 411 24.16 11.49 -48.41
N SER A 412 23.06 10.97 -48.94
CA SER A 412 22.33 9.78 -48.54
C SER A 412 23.21 8.52 -48.44
N ASN A 413 22.82 7.57 -47.58
CA ASN A 413 22.39 6.24 -48.01
C ASN A 413 21.91 5.37 -46.84
N ASP A 414 20.76 4.73 -47.08
CA ASP A 414 20.28 3.51 -46.44
C ASP A 414 21.36 2.42 -46.31
N ILE A 415 21.22 1.54 -45.32
CA ILE A 415 21.16 0.07 -45.50
C ILE A 415 20.85 -0.63 -44.15
N LYS A 416 19.66 -1.23 -44.12
CA LYS A 416 19.25 -2.57 -43.66
C LYS A 416 20.07 -3.36 -42.62
N SER A 417 19.35 -3.73 -41.56
CA SER A 417 19.13 -5.07 -40.97
C SER A 417 20.28 -6.08 -40.87
N GLY A 418 20.56 -6.51 -39.64
CA GLY A 418 21.21 -7.78 -39.32
C GLY A 418 20.69 -8.32 -37.98
N VAL A 419 19.85 -9.35 -38.05
CA VAL A 419 19.42 -10.19 -36.93
C VAL A 419 20.45 -11.31 -36.80
N GLU A 420 21.07 -11.50 -35.64
CA GLU A 420 21.82 -12.71 -35.33
C GLU A 420 21.31 -13.40 -34.07
N SER A 421 21.10 -14.70 -34.26
CA SER A 421 20.62 -15.71 -33.33
C SER A 421 21.78 -16.26 -32.50
N PHE A 422 21.60 -16.40 -31.19
CA PHE A 422 22.46 -17.25 -30.37
C PHE A 422 21.71 -18.52 -29.92
N LYS A 423 22.25 -19.66 -30.34
CA LYS A 423 21.88 -21.02 -29.93
C LYS A 423 22.98 -21.61 -29.04
N ASN A 424 22.53 -22.40 -28.07
CA ASN A 424 23.18 -23.57 -27.46
C ASN A 424 24.39 -23.37 -26.54
N TYR A 425 24.24 -23.74 -25.26
CA TYR A 425 25.15 -24.67 -24.60
C TYR A 425 24.37 -25.62 -23.67
N ARG A 426 24.67 -26.92 -23.77
CA ARG A 426 24.12 -28.03 -22.95
C ARG A 426 25.08 -28.40 -21.81
N LEU A 427 24.44 -28.80 -20.71
CA LEU A 427 24.82 -29.66 -19.57
C LEU A 427 26.24 -30.25 -19.47
N THR A 428 26.77 -30.20 -18.24
CA THR A 428 27.56 -31.30 -17.64
C THR A 428 27.08 -31.55 -16.21
N ILE A 429 26.73 -32.80 -15.90
CA ILE A 429 26.34 -33.34 -14.59
C ILE A 429 27.59 -33.88 -13.89
N ILE A 430 27.78 -33.59 -12.59
CA ILE A 430 28.57 -34.42 -11.68
C ILE A 430 27.83 -34.51 -10.33
N ALA A 431 27.57 -35.74 -9.90
CA ALA A 431 27.03 -36.10 -8.60
C ALA A 431 28.16 -36.39 -7.59
N SER A 432 27.96 -36.05 -6.32
CA SER A 432 28.61 -36.69 -5.16
C SER A 432 27.77 -36.44 -3.90
N ILE A 433 27.69 -37.48 -3.06
CA ILE A 433 26.70 -37.72 -2.00
C ILE A 433 27.35 -37.53 -0.60
N ILE A 434 26.50 -37.43 0.43
CA ILE A 434 26.64 -37.80 1.87
C ILE A 434 27.19 -36.67 2.80
N THR A 435 26.68 -36.26 3.99
CA THR A 435 25.81 -36.84 5.06
C THR A 435 25.41 -35.78 6.12
N LEU A 436 24.50 -36.15 7.06
CA LEU A 436 24.21 -35.62 8.43
C LEU A 436 23.27 -34.39 8.54
N PHE A 437 22.24 -34.28 9.39
CA PHE A 437 21.77 -35.03 10.58
C PHE A 437 20.25 -34.78 10.77
N ALA A 438 19.52 -35.76 11.32
CA ALA A 438 18.14 -35.62 11.78
C ALA A 438 18.05 -35.78 13.30
N MET A 439 16.98 -35.20 13.88
CA MET A 439 16.42 -35.37 15.24
C MET A 439 17.01 -34.54 16.38
N LEU A 440 16.17 -33.66 16.95
CA LEU A 440 15.46 -34.00 18.19
C LEU A 440 14.23 -33.09 18.41
N LEU A 441 13.08 -33.76 18.48
CA LEU A 441 11.85 -33.32 19.13
C LEU A 441 12.01 -33.51 20.64
N MET A 442 11.81 -32.45 21.42
CA MET A 442 11.14 -32.45 22.72
C MET A 442 10.53 -31.08 22.98
#